data_AF-A0A1I6YAQ2-F1
#
_entry.id   AF-A0A1I6YAQ2-F1
#
_cell.length_a   1.000
_cell.length_b   1.000
_cell.length_c   1.000
_cell.angle_alpha   90.00
_cell.angle_beta   90.00
_cell.angle_gamma   90.00
#
_symmetry.space_group_name_H-M   'P 1'
#
loop_
_entity.id
_entity.type
_entity.pdbx_description
1 polymer ?
#
loop_
_entity_poly.entity_id
_entity_poly.type
_entity_poly.pdbx_seq_one_letter_code
_entity_poly.pdbx_strand_id
1 'polypeptide(L)'
;MREIDRCAGELEDARTRAEQLLAQRRSGQTWLDIVSGESRPLVVERISTVLSALAGAGSSWRRAQARALQAEQVSINRIAAMFGVTRQRISALLRDQPRSPDGAIEAPSA
;
A
#
# COMPACT_ATOMS: atom_id res chain seq x y z
N MET A 1 -2.02 8.01 7.27
CA MET A 1 -0.97 9.00 7.56
C MET A 1 0.20 8.33 8.26
N ARG A 2 0.04 7.81 9.49
CA ARG A 2 1.09 7.05 10.21
C ARG A 2 1.84 5.99 9.39
N GLU A 3 1.16 5.21 8.55
CA GLU A 3 1.82 4.20 7.71
C GLU A 3 2.70 4.81 6.60
N ILE A 4 2.28 5.95 6.05
CA ILE A 4 3.05 6.69 5.04
C ILE A 4 4.29 7.30 5.71
N ASP A 5 4.13 7.89 6.90
CA ASP A 5 5.24 8.48 7.66
C ASP A 5 6.27 7.39 8.03
N ARG A 6 5.80 6.22 8.46
CA ARG A 6 6.67 5.06 8.70
C ARG A 6 7.41 4.63 7.43
N CYS A 7 6.70 4.50 6.31
CA CYS A 7 7.31 4.13 5.03
C CYS A 7 8.35 5.17 4.57
N ALA A 8 8.13 6.45 4.82
CA ALA A 8 9.09 7.50 4.53
C ALA A 8 10.38 7.31 5.34
N GLY A 9 10.29 7.11 6.65
CA GLY A 9 11.45 6.83 7.50
C GLY A 9 12.23 5.57 7.09
N GLU A 10 11.53 4.48 6.77
CA GLU A 10 12.17 3.25 6.27
C GLU A 10 12.90 3.45 4.93
N LEU A 11 12.39 4.34 4.06
CA LEU A 11 13.05 4.68 2.80
C LEU A 11 14.27 5.59 3.01
N GLU A 12 14.23 6.49 4.00
CA GLU A 12 15.40 7.28 4.40
C GLU A 12 16.52 6.37 4.92
N ASP A 13 16.19 5.42 5.80
CA ASP A 13 17.15 4.43 6.30
C ASP A 13 17.71 3.55 5.17
N ALA A 14 16.85 3.07 4.27
CA ALA A 14 17.26 2.28 3.11
C ALA A 14 18.18 3.08 2.18
N ARG A 15 17.91 4.38 1.99
CA ARG A 15 18.76 5.29 1.21
C ARG A 15 20.13 5.45 1.86
N THR A 16 20.20 5.75 3.15
CA THR A 16 21.47 5.87 3.89
C THR A 16 22.27 4.57 3.82
N ARG A 17 21.62 3.42 3.96
CA ARG A 17 22.29 2.13 3.84
C ARG A 17 22.80 1.89 2.42
N ALA A 18 22.01 2.17 1.39
CA ALA A 18 22.44 2.04 -0.01
C ALA A 18 23.67 2.90 -0.31
N GLU A 19 23.75 4.12 0.23
CA GLU A 19 24.93 4.98 0.07
C GLU A 19 26.20 4.37 0.68
N GLN A 20 26.09 3.71 1.83
CA GLN A 20 27.20 2.99 2.46
C GLN A 20 27.67 1.81 1.60
N LEU A 21 26.73 1.00 1.09
CA LEU A 21 27.04 -0.14 0.22
C LEU A 21 27.75 0.33 -1.06
N LEU A 22 27.29 1.44 -1.65
CA LEU A 22 27.93 2.06 -2.81
C LEU A 22 29.33 2.58 -2.49
N ALA A 23 29.56 3.12 -1.29
CA ALA A 23 30.89 3.53 -0.85
C ALA A 23 31.86 2.34 -0.73
N GLN A 24 31.41 1.22 -0.15
CA GLN A 24 32.18 -0.03 -0.09
C GLN A 24 32.49 -0.56 -1.49
N ARG A 25 31.53 -0.47 -2.42
CA ARG A 25 31.77 -0.85 -3.82
C ARG A 25 32.83 0.03 -4.48
N ARG A 26 32.79 1.34 -4.24
CA ARG A 26 33.80 2.29 -4.74
C ARG A 26 35.19 2.05 -4.14
N SER A 27 35.28 1.48 -2.94
CA SER A 27 36.56 1.11 -2.33
C SER A 27 37.12 -0.23 -2.84
N GLY A 28 36.49 -0.85 -3.85
CA GLY A 28 36.98 -2.06 -4.52
C GLY A 28 36.39 -3.38 -4.02
N GLN A 29 35.49 -3.37 -3.02
CA GLN A 29 34.86 -4.61 -2.56
C GLN A 29 33.91 -5.19 -3.61
N THR A 30 33.78 -6.53 -3.64
CA THR A 30 32.83 -7.20 -4.52
C THR A 30 31.40 -7.09 -3.97
N TRP A 31 30.39 -7.14 -4.84
CA TRP A 31 29.00 -7.16 -4.37
C TRP A 31 28.68 -8.41 -3.54
N LEU A 32 29.34 -9.54 -3.81
CA LEU A 32 29.17 -10.75 -3.02
C LEU A 32 29.60 -10.51 -1.56
N ASP A 33 30.77 -9.91 -1.35
CA ASP A 33 31.27 -9.62 0.00
C ASP A 33 30.40 -8.58 0.71
N ILE A 34 30.03 -7.50 -0.01
CA ILE A 34 29.20 -6.41 0.51
C ILE A 34 27.84 -6.93 0.99
N VAL A 35 27.14 -7.69 0.14
CA VAL A 35 25.79 -8.20 0.46
C VAL A 35 25.86 -9.32 1.50
N SER A 36 26.91 -10.16 1.47
CA SER A 36 27.10 -11.20 2.48
C SER A 36 27.41 -10.61 3.86
N GLY A 37 28.08 -9.46 3.92
CA GLY A 37 28.37 -8.70 5.14
C GLY A 37 27.29 -7.71 5.54
N GLU A 38 26.20 -7.59 4.77
CA GLU A 38 25.13 -6.66 5.07
C GLU A 38 24.25 -7.14 6.23
N SER A 39 24.02 -6.27 7.21
CA SER A 39 23.08 -6.54 8.30
C SER A 39 21.65 -6.65 7.77
N ARG A 40 20.96 -7.72 8.17
CA ARG A 40 19.56 -7.96 7.79
C ARG A 40 18.61 -6.96 8.48
N PRO A 41 17.45 -6.65 7.86
CA PRO A 41 17.09 -6.95 6.48
C PRO A 41 17.95 -6.16 5.47
N LEU A 42 18.23 -6.80 4.33
CA LEU A 42 18.95 -6.18 3.23
C LEU A 42 18.19 -4.94 2.74
N VAL A 43 18.88 -3.96 2.15
CA VAL A 43 18.24 -2.78 1.54
C VAL A 43 17.11 -3.19 0.57
N VAL A 44 17.34 -4.21 -0.24
CA VAL A 44 16.33 -4.71 -1.20
C VAL A 44 15.10 -5.31 -0.52
N GLU A 45 15.29 -5.95 0.64
CA GLU A 45 14.20 -6.50 1.44
C GLU A 45 13.38 -5.37 2.06
N ARG A 46 14.05 -4.35 2.62
CA ARG A 46 13.37 -3.16 3.18
C ARG A 46 12.54 -2.44 2.13
N ILE A 47 13.09 -2.17 0.95
CA ILE A 47 12.36 -1.54 -0.16
C ILE A 47 11.13 -2.37 -0.53
N SER A 48 11.28 -3.70 -0.63
CA SER A 48 10.17 -4.60 -0.95
C SER A 48 9.07 -4.56 0.12
N THR A 49 9.45 -4.55 1.40
CA THR A 49 8.51 -4.42 2.52
C THR A 49 7.77 -3.09 2.49
N VAL A 50 8.46 -1.98 2.26
CA VAL A 50 7.83 -0.66 2.15
C VAL A 50 6.87 -0.59 0.97
N LEU A 51 7.25 -1.10 -0.21
CA LEU A 51 6.37 -1.15 -1.37
C LEU A 51 5.08 -1.92 -1.08
N SER A 52 5.17 -3.05 -0.38
CA SER A 52 4.02 -3.84 0.05
C SER A 52 3.12 -3.07 1.02
N ALA A 53 3.71 -2.41 2.03
CA ALA A 53 2.98 -1.61 3.00
C ALA A 53 2.26 -0.42 2.34
N LEU A 54 2.93 0.32 1.46
CA LEU A 54 2.36 1.43 0.70
C LEU A 54 1.24 0.96 -0.23
N ALA A 55 1.40 -0.19 -0.91
CA ALA A 55 0.35 -0.76 -1.75
C ALA A 55 -0.91 -1.09 -0.93
N GLY A 56 -0.74 -1.66 0.27
CA GLY A 56 -1.83 -1.94 1.20
C GLY A 56 -2.54 -0.67 1.66
N ALA A 57 -1.78 0.31 2.16
CA ALA A 57 -2.30 1.60 2.61
C ALA A 57 -3.06 2.34 1.49
N GLY A 58 -2.46 2.41 0.29
CA GLY A 58 -3.08 3.04 -0.87
C GLY A 58 -4.34 2.31 -1.35
N SER A 59 -4.39 0.98 -1.24
CA SER A 59 -5.59 0.21 -1.58
C SER A 59 -6.74 0.47 -0.60
N SER A 60 -6.44 0.57 0.70
CA SER A 60 -7.43 0.94 1.72
C SER A 60 -7.99 2.35 1.45
N TRP A 61 -7.11 3.33 1.20
CA TRP A 61 -7.50 4.70 0.92
C TRP A 61 -8.36 4.82 -0.34
N ARG A 62 -7.97 4.17 -1.44
CA ARG A 62 -8.76 4.15 -2.69
C ARG A 62 -10.16 3.60 -2.47
N ARG A 63 -10.32 2.55 -1.65
CA ARG A 63 -11.64 2.01 -1.32
C ARG A 63 -12.48 2.99 -0.51
N ALA A 64 -11.90 3.57 0.54
CA ALA A 64 -12.60 4.54 1.38
C ALA A 64 -13.06 5.77 0.58
N GLN A 65 -12.16 6.34 -0.22
CA GLN A 65 -12.47 7.52 -1.03
C GLN A 65 -13.47 7.22 -2.15
N ALA A 66 -13.35 6.07 -2.84
CA ALA A 66 -14.34 5.69 -3.86
C ALA A 66 -15.74 5.50 -3.26
N ARG A 67 -15.85 4.98 -2.04
CA ARG A 67 -17.12 4.82 -1.33
C ARG A 67 -17.72 6.17 -0.93
N ALA A 68 -16.91 7.08 -0.38
CA ALA A 68 -17.37 8.42 -0.05
C ALA A 68 -17.95 9.13 -1.28
N LEU A 69 -17.23 9.08 -2.41
CA LEU A 69 -17.69 9.65 -3.67
C LEU A 69 -18.97 8.98 -4.20
N GLN A 70 -19.13 7.67 -4.03
CA GLN A 70 -20.37 6.98 -4.40
C GLN A 70 -21.54 7.42 -3.51
N ALA A 71 -21.33 7.60 -2.21
CA ALA A 71 -22.33 8.11 -1.28
C ALA A 71 -22.76 9.55 -1.62
N GLU A 72 -21.84 10.34 -2.18
CA GLU A 72 -22.08 11.66 -2.79
C GLU A 72 -22.70 11.57 -4.19
N GLN A 73 -23.18 10.39 -4.61
CA GLN A 73 -23.83 10.12 -5.90
C GLN A 73 -22.95 10.36 -7.13
N VAL A 74 -21.63 10.44 -6.96
CA VAL A 74 -20.68 10.53 -8.08
C VAL A 74 -20.67 9.21 -8.85
N SER A 75 -20.87 9.28 -10.17
CA SER A 75 -20.93 8.07 -11.00
C SER A 75 -19.60 7.32 -11.04
N ILE A 76 -19.68 5.98 -11.14
CA ILE A 76 -18.50 5.09 -11.25
C ILE A 76 -17.57 5.54 -12.39
N ASN A 77 -18.11 5.98 -13.52
CA ASN A 77 -17.32 6.44 -14.67
C ASN A 77 -16.52 7.71 -14.32
N ARG A 78 -17.13 8.64 -13.56
CA ARG A 78 -16.44 9.86 -13.13
C ARG A 78 -15.35 9.55 -12.11
N ILE A 79 -15.63 8.65 -11.15
CA ILE A 79 -14.62 8.19 -10.18
C ILE A 79 -13.45 7.51 -10.90
N ALA A 80 -13.72 6.64 -11.88
CA ALA A 80 -12.70 5.97 -12.67
C ALA A 80 -11.79 6.96 -13.40
N ALA A 81 -12.37 7.98 -14.04
CA ALA A 81 -11.62 9.06 -14.69
C ALA A 81 -10.77 9.86 -13.70
N MET A 82 -11.30 10.23 -12.53
CA MET A 82 -10.54 10.97 -11.51
C MET A 82 -9.37 10.16 -10.94
N PHE A 83 -9.55 8.85 -10.77
CA PHE A 83 -8.54 7.97 -10.20
C PHE A 83 -7.53 7.47 -11.25
N GLY A 84 -7.74 7.77 -12.53
CA GLY A 84 -6.90 7.29 -13.63
C GLY A 84 -6.94 5.77 -13.79
N VAL A 85 -8.07 5.13 -13.46
CA VAL A 85 -8.24 3.67 -13.56
C VAL A 85 -9.48 3.30 -14.36
N THR A 86 -9.60 2.03 -14.73
CA THR A 86 -10.77 1.55 -15.47
C THR A 86 -12.03 1.51 -14.59
N ARG A 87 -13.20 1.59 -15.24
CA ARG A 87 -14.51 1.39 -14.58
C ARG A 87 -14.56 0.08 -13.80
N GLN A 88 -14.07 -1.01 -14.39
CA GLN A 88 -14.04 -2.34 -13.76
C GLN A 88 -13.25 -2.33 -12.45
N ARG A 89 -12.15 -1.58 -12.38
CA ARG A 89 -11.34 -1.46 -11.16
C ARG A 89 -12.08 -0.73 -10.05
N ILE A 90 -12.81 0.34 -10.36
CA ILE A 90 -13.69 1.00 -9.38
C ILE A 90 -14.83 0.08 -8.94
N SER A 91 -15.50 -0.61 -9.88
CA SER A 91 -16.53 -1.59 -9.54
C SER A 91 -16.01 -2.69 -8.61
N ALA A 92 -14.79 -3.17 -8.81
CA ALA A 92 -14.17 -4.15 -7.92
C ALA A 92 -13.94 -3.57 -6.50
N LEU A 93 -13.38 -2.37 -6.40
CA LEU A 93 -13.15 -1.69 -5.11
C LEU A 93 -14.43 -1.49 -4.28
N LEU A 94 -15.56 -1.29 -4.96
CA LEU A 94 -16.88 -1.11 -4.32
C LEU A 94 -17.57 -2.44 -3.96
N ARG A 95 -17.21 -3.56 -4.61
CA ARG A 95 -17.84 -4.88 -4.39
C ARG A 95 -17.28 -5.67 -3.19
N ASP A 96 -16.05 -5.41 -2.74
CA ASP A 96 -15.40 -6.10 -1.60
C ASP A 96 -16.02 -5.72 -0.22
N GLN A 97 -17.33 -5.78 -0.11
CA GLN A 97 -18.04 -5.61 1.16
C GLN A 97 -18.11 -6.98 1.87
N PRO A 98 -17.68 -7.11 3.14
CA PRO A 98 -18.33 -8.08 4.00
C PRO A 98 -19.77 -7.61 4.15
N ARG A 99 -20.74 -8.32 3.54
CA ARG A 99 -22.17 -8.07 3.78
C ARG A 99 -22.37 -7.97 5.28
N SER A 100 -22.82 -6.82 5.78
CA SER A 100 -23.29 -6.75 7.17
C SER A 100 -24.48 -7.69 7.29
N PRO A 101 -24.48 -8.63 8.26
CA PRO A 101 -25.61 -9.53 8.47
C PRO A 101 -26.69 -8.75 9.23
N ASP A 102 -27.27 -7.75 8.58
CA ASP A 102 -28.42 -7.02 9.12
C ASP A 102 -29.66 -7.48 8.36
N GLY A 103 -30.17 -8.62 8.82
CA GLY A 103 -31.29 -9.34 8.25
C GLY A 103 -31.75 -10.49 9.15
N ALA A 104 -31.46 -10.43 10.46
CA ALA A 104 -31.99 -11.35 11.45
C ALA A 104 -33.26 -10.75 12.07
N ILE A 105 -34.35 -10.86 11.31
CA ILE A 105 -35.70 -11.24 11.75
C ILE A 105 -36.19 -10.58 13.06
N GLU A 106 -37.00 -9.52 12.93
CA GLU A 106 -38.06 -9.24 13.91
C GLU A 106 -39.04 -10.42 13.91
N ALA A 107 -39.10 -11.17 15.01
CA ALA A 107 -40.21 -12.07 15.29
C ALA A 107 -41.29 -11.28 16.05
N PRO A 108 -42.55 -11.27 15.59
CA PRO A 108 -43.63 -10.67 16.36
C PRO A 108 -43.92 -11.56 17.58
N SER A 109 -43.86 -10.96 18.77
CA SER A 109 -44.32 -11.59 20.01
C SER A 109 -45.85 -11.61 20.02
N ALA A 110 -46.44 -12.80 20.09
CA ALA A 110 -47.81 -13.05 20.51
C ALA A 110 -47.87 -14.40 21.25
#